data_AF-A0A0A2M9A2-F1
#
_entry.id   AF-A0A0A2M9A2-F1
#
_cell.length_a   1.000
_cell.length_b   1.000
_cell.length_c   1.000
_cell.angle_alpha   90.00
_cell.angle_beta   90.00
_cell.angle_gamma   90.00
#
_symmetry.space_group_name_H-M   'P 1'
#
loop_
_entity.id
_entity.type
_entity.pdbx_description
1 polymer ?
#
loop_
_entity_poly.entity_id
_entity_poly.type
_entity_poly.pdbx_seq_one_letter_code
_entity_poly.pdbx_strand_id
1 'polypeptide(L)'
;MNQGPKIVGFENTIENIAYFSDEGQIQYDLPVIIYGFGDGNANGSNIEITYEVDLDNSTATEGTEFEFADTTNKITIPAGSTFATIPLLVNTGSFNPISKTELVLKLTTTTDGVISESQKIATIAFVGCQSQLPTGAYSWVSTAGYAGTANITEIATNTFEVPFPGVSSGGQPIPMQFNDICGEFTHLGWDFSDTYLCSASNITWDSDLNTLTFEELRVYNGLTVGSGVFFDRKTTVYTKL
;
A
#
# COMPACT_ATOMS: atom_id res chain seq x y z
N MET A 1 26.14 -29.88 9.23
CA MET A 1 25.84 -28.44 9.34
C MET A 1 24.42 -28.25 8.84
N ASN A 2 23.52 -27.74 9.66
CA ASN A 2 22.12 -27.54 9.27
C ASN A 2 22.05 -26.25 8.47
N GLN A 3 21.94 -26.36 7.15
CA GLN A 3 21.65 -25.21 6.30
C GLN A 3 20.15 -24.93 6.47
N GLY A 4 19.79 -23.66 6.71
CA GLY A 4 18.37 -23.28 6.79
C GLY A 4 17.67 -23.51 5.45
N PRO A 5 16.33 -23.62 5.40
CA PRO A 5 15.63 -23.71 4.14
C PRO A 5 15.78 -22.40 3.34
N LYS A 6 15.77 -22.50 2.01
CA LYS A 6 15.58 -21.32 1.15
C LYS A 6 14.20 -20.73 1.41
N ILE A 7 14.06 -19.41 1.39
CA ILE A 7 12.79 -18.72 1.66
C ILE A 7 12.41 -17.92 0.43
N VAL A 8 11.20 -18.12 -0.09
CA VAL A 8 10.64 -17.39 -1.24
C VAL A 8 9.34 -16.68 -0.87
N GLY A 9 9.04 -15.56 -1.53
CA GLY A 9 7.82 -14.78 -1.31
C GLY A 9 7.68 -13.63 -2.30
N PHE A 10 6.50 -13.00 -2.35
CA PHE A 10 6.31 -11.74 -3.07
C PHE A 10 7.20 -10.64 -2.47
N GLU A 11 7.79 -9.80 -3.33
CA GLU A 11 8.62 -8.67 -2.87
C GLU A 11 7.81 -7.70 -1.99
N ASN A 12 6.62 -7.35 -2.49
CA ASN A 12 5.63 -6.52 -1.83
C ASN A 12 4.31 -7.30 -1.70
N THR A 13 3.66 -7.16 -0.54
CA THR A 13 2.36 -7.83 -0.27
C THR A 13 1.16 -6.97 -0.65
N ILE A 14 1.37 -5.69 -0.94
CA ILE A 14 0.35 -4.73 -1.37
C ILE A 14 0.93 -3.88 -2.49
N GLU A 15 0.20 -3.81 -3.60
CA GLU A 15 0.55 -3.04 -4.79
C GLU A 15 -0.67 -2.27 -5.29
N ASN A 16 -0.47 -1.04 -5.77
CA ASN A 16 -1.55 -0.22 -6.33
C ASN A 16 -1.23 0.11 -7.79
N ILE A 17 -2.12 -0.26 -8.70
CA ILE A 17 -2.03 0.05 -10.12
C ILE A 17 -3.16 1.04 -10.44
N ALA A 18 -2.78 2.29 -10.68
CA ALA A 18 -3.73 3.37 -10.91
C ALA A 18 -3.67 3.88 -12.35
N TYR A 19 -4.80 3.86 -13.04
CA TYR A 19 -4.98 4.42 -14.38
C TYR A 19 -6.28 5.21 -14.43
N PHE A 20 -6.21 6.40 -15.02
CA PHE A 20 -7.34 7.33 -15.12
C PHE A 20 -7.74 7.62 -16.57
N SER A 21 -7.06 6.97 -17.50
CA SER A 21 -7.31 6.95 -18.93
C SER A 21 -7.12 5.53 -19.43
N ASP A 22 -7.84 5.20 -20.50
CA ASP A 22 -7.64 3.95 -21.22
C ASP A 22 -6.34 4.05 -22.04
N GLU A 23 -5.28 3.41 -21.55
CA GLU A 23 -4.02 3.22 -22.25
C GLU A 23 -3.98 1.85 -22.97
N GLY A 24 -5.13 1.15 -23.00
CA GLY A 24 -5.24 -0.22 -23.46
C GLY A 24 -4.67 -1.21 -22.45
N GLN A 25 -4.06 -2.27 -22.97
CA GLN A 25 -3.49 -3.35 -22.20
C GLN A 25 -2.00 -3.09 -21.96
N ILE A 26 -1.62 -3.04 -20.68
CA ILE A 26 -0.24 -2.85 -20.25
C ILE A 26 0.28 -4.12 -19.59
N GLN A 27 1.59 -4.33 -19.61
CA GLN A 27 2.21 -5.41 -18.84
C GLN A 27 2.69 -4.88 -17.48
N TYR A 28 2.31 -5.57 -16.42
CA TYR A 28 2.78 -5.37 -15.05
C TYR A 28 3.45 -6.65 -14.56
N ASP A 29 4.72 -6.55 -14.16
CA ASP A 29 5.51 -7.70 -13.72
C ASP A 29 5.54 -7.74 -12.19
N LEU A 30 4.77 -8.65 -11.58
CA LEU A 30 4.74 -8.81 -10.12
C LEU A 30 5.94 -9.64 -9.64
N PRO A 31 6.87 -9.07 -8.86
CA PRO A 31 8.09 -9.76 -8.45
C PRO A 31 7.89 -10.78 -7.32
N VAL A 32 8.56 -11.92 -7.46
CA VAL A 32 8.74 -12.95 -6.44
C VAL A 32 10.23 -13.18 -6.24
N ILE A 33 10.69 -13.06 -4.99
CA ILE A 33 12.11 -13.04 -4.64
C ILE A 33 12.49 -14.13 -3.65
N ILE A 34 13.80 -14.40 -3.57
CA ILE A 34 14.41 -15.24 -2.55
C ILE A 34 14.87 -14.35 -1.39
N TYR A 35 14.27 -14.52 -0.22
CA TYR A 35 14.63 -13.80 1.02
C TYR A 35 15.77 -14.45 1.80
N GLY A 36 15.99 -15.74 1.61
CA GLY A 36 17.03 -16.49 2.30
C GLY A 36 17.57 -17.61 1.44
N PHE A 37 18.88 -17.70 1.34
CA PHE A 37 19.56 -18.79 0.60
C PHE A 37 19.80 -20.02 1.47
N GLY A 38 19.66 -19.91 2.79
CA GLY A 38 19.80 -21.01 3.72
C GLY A 38 21.25 -21.46 4.00
N ASP A 39 22.07 -21.49 2.94
CA ASP A 39 23.47 -21.91 2.95
C ASP A 39 24.47 -20.78 2.65
N GLY A 40 23.96 -19.59 2.30
CA GLY A 40 24.75 -18.41 1.95
C GLY A 40 25.33 -18.44 0.54
N ASN A 41 25.01 -19.45 -0.27
CA ASN A 41 25.42 -19.55 -1.66
C ASN A 41 24.30 -19.08 -2.60
N ALA A 42 24.68 -18.66 -3.80
CA ALA A 42 23.71 -18.36 -4.85
C ALA A 42 22.90 -19.62 -5.22
N ASN A 43 21.67 -19.40 -5.67
CA ASN A 43 20.77 -20.49 -6.04
C ASN A 43 21.34 -21.34 -7.18
N GLY A 44 21.71 -22.60 -6.92
CA GLY A 44 22.38 -23.48 -7.90
C GLY A 44 21.46 -24.21 -8.88
N SER A 45 20.14 -24.15 -8.70
CA SER A 45 19.14 -24.87 -9.50
C SER A 45 17.89 -24.02 -9.72
N ASN A 46 17.11 -24.32 -10.75
CA ASN A 46 15.83 -23.65 -10.95
C ASN A 46 14.88 -23.95 -9.77
N ILE A 47 14.15 -22.93 -9.33
CA ILE A 47 13.08 -23.05 -8.33
C ILE A 47 11.77 -22.77 -9.06
N GLU A 48 10.92 -23.77 -9.19
CA GLU A 48 9.56 -23.61 -9.73
C GLU A 48 8.61 -23.31 -8.57
N ILE A 49 7.82 -22.25 -8.72
CA ILE A 49 6.82 -21.79 -7.75
C ILE A 49 5.48 -21.76 -8.45
N THR A 50 4.44 -22.30 -7.80
CA THR A 50 3.06 -22.24 -8.29
C THR A 50 2.28 -21.19 -7.52
N TYR A 51 1.30 -20.59 -8.18
CA TYR A 51 0.44 -19.58 -7.58
C TYR A 51 -1.02 -19.75 -8.04
N GLU A 52 -1.94 -19.29 -7.20
CA GLU A 52 -3.37 -19.30 -7.46
C GLU A 52 -3.98 -17.92 -7.19
N VAL A 53 -5.10 -17.63 -7.86
CA VAL A 53 -5.97 -16.51 -7.50
C VAL A 53 -6.81 -16.94 -6.32
N ASP A 54 -6.79 -16.17 -5.25
CA ASP A 54 -7.70 -16.34 -4.11
C ASP A 54 -9.05 -15.70 -4.48
N LEU A 55 -9.94 -16.51 -5.06
CA LEU A 55 -11.25 -16.06 -5.55
C LEU A 55 -12.18 -15.56 -4.44
N ASP A 56 -11.98 -16.01 -3.19
CA ASP A 56 -12.82 -15.60 -2.07
C ASP A 56 -12.47 -14.19 -1.58
N ASN A 57 -11.22 -13.76 -1.79
CA ASN A 57 -10.72 -12.44 -1.39
C ASN A 57 -10.49 -11.48 -2.57
N SER A 58 -10.61 -11.96 -3.81
CA SER A 58 -10.48 -11.13 -5.01
C SER A 58 -11.82 -10.55 -5.46
N THR A 59 -11.81 -9.29 -5.89
CA THR A 59 -12.95 -8.61 -6.52
C THR A 59 -12.69 -8.26 -7.99
N ALA A 60 -11.43 -8.28 -8.43
CA ALA A 60 -11.07 -8.14 -9.84
C ALA A 60 -11.39 -9.42 -10.63
N THR A 61 -11.78 -9.27 -11.89
CA THR A 61 -12.19 -10.36 -12.78
C THR A 61 -11.16 -10.58 -13.89
N GLU A 62 -10.66 -11.81 -14.01
CA GLU A 62 -9.78 -12.20 -15.11
C GLU A 62 -10.51 -12.06 -16.47
N GLY A 63 -9.82 -11.52 -17.48
CA GLY A 63 -10.39 -11.16 -18.79
C GLY A 63 -11.15 -9.83 -18.81
N THR A 64 -11.35 -9.19 -17.65
CA THR A 64 -11.93 -7.84 -17.56
C THR A 64 -10.85 -6.86 -17.14
N GLU A 65 -10.41 -6.85 -15.87
CA GLU A 65 -9.41 -5.93 -15.36
C GLU A 65 -7.98 -6.43 -15.57
N PHE A 66 -7.77 -7.75 -15.61
CA PHE A 66 -6.44 -8.34 -15.80
C PHE A 66 -6.50 -9.68 -16.53
N GLU A 67 -5.38 -10.12 -17.07
CA GLU A 67 -5.14 -11.46 -17.62
C GLU A 67 -3.71 -11.90 -17.25
N PHE A 68 -3.44 -13.19 -17.14
CA PHE A 68 -2.07 -13.66 -17.04
C PHE A 68 -1.45 -13.76 -18.43
N ALA A 69 -0.24 -13.20 -18.63
CA ALA A 69 0.48 -13.40 -19.89
C ALA A 69 0.93 -14.87 -20.07
N ASP A 70 1.09 -15.59 -18.95
CA ASP A 70 1.37 -17.02 -18.90
C ASP A 70 0.28 -17.75 -18.10
N THR A 71 -0.45 -18.64 -18.78
CA THR A 71 -1.58 -19.40 -18.21
C THR A 71 -1.14 -20.69 -17.52
N THR A 72 0.16 -20.88 -17.26
CA THR A 72 0.66 -22.10 -16.57
C THR A 72 0.51 -22.05 -15.05
N ASN A 73 0.18 -20.88 -14.48
CA ASN A 73 0.11 -20.65 -13.03
C ASN A 73 1.41 -21.00 -12.30
N LYS A 74 2.53 -20.81 -13.01
CA LYS A 74 3.88 -21.14 -12.55
C LYS A 74 4.85 -20.03 -12.90
N ILE A 75 5.86 -19.87 -12.04
CA ILE A 75 7.05 -19.09 -12.33
C ILE A 75 8.27 -19.92 -12.01
N THR A 76 9.38 -19.61 -12.66
CA THR A 76 10.67 -20.24 -12.39
C THR A 76 11.69 -19.16 -12.05
N ILE A 77 12.28 -19.24 -10.86
CA ILE A 77 13.50 -18.49 -10.53
C ILE A 77 14.68 -19.31 -11.08
N PRO A 78 15.40 -18.83 -12.11
CA PRO A 78 16.48 -19.59 -12.71
C PRO A 78 17.65 -19.81 -11.74
N ALA A 79 18.46 -20.84 -11.99
CA ALA A 79 19.76 -20.98 -11.34
C ALA A 79 20.60 -19.71 -11.53
N GLY A 80 21.21 -19.23 -10.45
CA GLY A 80 21.98 -18.00 -10.39
C GLY A 80 21.15 -16.73 -10.21
N SER A 81 19.82 -16.79 -10.35
CA SER A 81 18.91 -15.67 -10.10
C SER A 81 18.44 -15.63 -8.64
N THR A 82 17.96 -14.46 -8.23
CA THR A 82 17.35 -14.23 -6.91
C THR A 82 15.87 -13.85 -7.00
N PHE A 83 15.34 -13.71 -8.21
CA PHE A 83 13.94 -13.33 -8.45
C PHE A 83 13.42 -13.87 -9.78
N ALA A 84 12.09 -13.89 -9.89
CA ALA A 84 11.30 -14.04 -11.10
C ALA A 84 10.07 -13.15 -11.00
N THR A 85 9.34 -12.97 -12.11
CA THR A 85 8.13 -12.15 -12.13
C THR A 85 6.94 -12.94 -12.65
N ILE A 86 5.75 -12.64 -12.13
CA ILE A 86 4.47 -13.07 -12.70
C ILE A 86 4.02 -11.96 -13.65
N PRO A 87 4.00 -12.20 -14.97
CA PRO A 87 3.57 -11.19 -15.93
C PRO A 87 2.05 -11.11 -15.97
N LEU A 88 1.51 -9.99 -15.52
CA LEU A 88 0.10 -9.62 -15.60
C LEU A 88 -0.12 -8.67 -16.76
N LEU A 89 -1.18 -8.90 -17.51
CA LEU A 89 -1.68 -8.01 -18.53
C LEU A 89 -2.86 -7.25 -17.93
N VAL A 90 -2.73 -5.94 -17.77
CA VAL A 90 -3.70 -5.12 -17.06
C VAL A 90 -4.48 -4.29 -18.07
N ASN A 91 -5.81 -4.40 -18.04
CA ASN A 91 -6.71 -3.73 -18.96
C ASN A 91 -7.17 -2.41 -18.35
N THR A 92 -6.41 -1.35 -18.61
CA THR A 92 -6.59 -0.04 -17.96
C THR A 92 -7.95 0.60 -18.24
N GLY A 93 -8.51 0.39 -19.44
CA GLY A 93 -9.87 0.84 -19.80
C GLY A 93 -11.00 0.08 -19.11
N SER A 94 -10.73 -1.05 -18.47
CA SER A 94 -11.74 -1.85 -17.75
C SER A 94 -11.82 -1.53 -16.26
N PHE A 95 -10.98 -0.62 -15.75
CA PHE A 95 -10.99 -0.30 -14.34
C PHE A 95 -12.30 0.37 -13.94
N ASN A 96 -12.81 0.01 -12.77
CA ASN A 96 -14.01 0.64 -12.25
C ASN A 96 -13.69 2.09 -11.81
N PRO A 97 -14.39 3.11 -12.36
CA PRO A 97 -14.07 4.51 -12.11
C PRO A 97 -14.56 5.03 -10.75
N ILE A 98 -15.34 4.23 -10.01
CA ILE A 98 -15.95 4.65 -8.74
C ILE A 98 -15.58 3.75 -7.55
N SER A 99 -14.98 2.58 -7.79
CA SER A 99 -14.51 1.69 -6.73
C SER A 99 -13.27 0.93 -7.19
N LYS A 100 -12.34 0.67 -6.27
CA LYS A 100 -11.22 -0.22 -6.55
C LYS A 100 -11.70 -1.66 -6.70
N THR A 101 -10.94 -2.43 -7.45
CA THR A 101 -11.05 -3.90 -7.49
C THR A 101 -9.71 -4.50 -7.12
N GLU A 102 -9.71 -5.61 -6.40
CA GLU A 102 -8.51 -6.21 -5.84
C GLU A 102 -8.31 -7.60 -6.43
N LEU A 103 -7.08 -7.89 -6.87
CA LEU A 103 -6.60 -9.21 -7.21
C LEU A 103 -5.72 -9.71 -6.06
N VAL A 104 -6.12 -10.81 -5.44
CA VAL A 104 -5.35 -11.47 -4.37
C VAL A 104 -4.70 -12.71 -4.94
N LEU A 105 -3.37 -12.71 -5.00
CA LEU A 105 -2.56 -13.84 -5.44
C LEU A 105 -1.91 -14.53 -4.26
N LYS A 106 -1.84 -15.85 -4.33
CA LYS A 106 -1.27 -16.69 -3.28
C LYS A 106 -0.29 -17.69 -3.86
N LEU A 107 0.92 -17.73 -3.31
CA LEU A 107 1.90 -18.77 -3.61
C LEU A 107 1.48 -20.08 -2.93
N THR A 108 1.45 -21.18 -3.69
CA THR A 108 0.92 -22.47 -3.22
C THR A 108 2.00 -23.50 -2.96
N THR A 109 2.93 -23.68 -3.89
CA THR A 109 4.03 -24.66 -3.75
C THR A 109 5.33 -24.13 -4.31
N THR A 110 6.45 -24.67 -3.80
CA THR A 110 7.80 -24.46 -4.34
C THR A 110 8.49 -25.81 -4.48
N THR A 111 9.30 -26.01 -5.52
CA THR A 111 10.09 -27.23 -5.70
C THR A 111 11.30 -27.30 -4.78
N ASP A 112 11.77 -26.17 -4.26
CA ASP A 112 12.91 -26.07 -3.36
C ASP A 112 12.73 -24.91 -2.37
N GLY A 113 13.01 -25.16 -1.09
CA GLY A 113 12.80 -24.22 0.01
C GLY A 113 11.39 -24.23 0.60
N VAL A 114 11.02 -23.11 1.22
CA VAL A 114 9.73 -22.85 1.86
C VAL A 114 9.19 -21.50 1.41
N ILE A 115 7.87 -21.39 1.31
CA ILE A 115 7.19 -20.11 1.08
C ILE A 115 7.09 -19.38 2.43
N SER A 116 7.47 -18.11 2.45
CA SER A 116 7.34 -17.23 3.61
C SER A 116 5.87 -16.98 3.95
N GLU A 117 5.44 -17.33 5.16
CA GLU A 117 4.04 -17.17 5.58
C GLU A 117 3.58 -15.70 5.55
N SER A 118 4.49 -14.75 5.81
CA SER A 118 4.18 -13.32 5.77
C SER A 118 4.20 -12.72 4.36
N GLN A 119 4.73 -13.43 3.35
CA GLN A 119 4.87 -12.96 1.96
C GLN A 119 4.28 -13.95 0.94
N LYS A 120 3.42 -14.86 1.42
CA LYS A 120 2.74 -15.85 0.57
C LYS A 120 1.58 -15.25 -0.23
N ILE A 121 1.06 -14.10 0.21
CA ILE A 121 -0.09 -13.42 -0.40
C ILE A 121 0.37 -12.03 -0.85
N ALA A 122 -0.02 -11.66 -2.06
CA ALA A 122 0.06 -10.30 -2.59
C ALA A 122 -1.34 -9.83 -2.99
N THR A 123 -1.67 -8.59 -2.65
CA THR A 123 -2.90 -7.91 -3.04
C THR A 123 -2.55 -6.80 -4.02
N ILE A 124 -3.11 -6.86 -5.22
CA ILE A 124 -2.95 -5.84 -6.25
C ILE A 124 -4.29 -5.11 -6.37
N ALA A 125 -4.31 -3.83 -6.03
CA ALA A 125 -5.48 -2.98 -6.18
C ALA A 125 -5.44 -2.25 -7.54
N PHE A 126 -6.46 -2.47 -8.37
CA PHE A 126 -6.70 -1.73 -9.59
C PHE A 126 -7.57 -0.52 -9.29
N VAL A 127 -7.07 0.67 -9.61
CA VAL A 127 -7.66 1.95 -9.20
C VAL A 127 -7.98 2.79 -10.43
N GLY A 128 -9.27 2.86 -10.80
CA GLY A 128 -9.78 3.66 -11.92
C GLY A 128 -10.23 5.08 -11.55
N CYS A 129 -10.27 5.38 -10.25
CA CYS A 129 -10.82 6.62 -9.70
C CYS A 129 -9.70 7.60 -9.31
N GLN A 130 -9.75 8.81 -9.85
CA GLN A 130 -8.84 9.87 -9.41
C GLN A 130 -9.42 10.57 -8.18
N SER A 131 -8.61 10.73 -7.13
CA SER A 131 -8.98 11.48 -5.93
C SER A 131 -9.45 12.89 -6.31
N GLN A 132 -10.52 13.32 -5.65
CA GLN A 132 -11.07 14.67 -5.80
C GLN A 132 -10.54 15.63 -4.71
N LEU A 133 -9.62 15.17 -3.85
CA LEU A 133 -9.05 15.99 -2.79
C LEU A 133 -8.14 17.09 -3.39
N PRO A 134 -8.46 18.38 -3.22
CA PRO A 134 -7.63 19.44 -3.75
C PRO A 134 -6.29 19.54 -2.99
N THR A 135 -5.18 19.74 -3.69
CA THR A 135 -3.89 20.03 -3.05
C THR A 135 -3.75 21.53 -2.71
N GLY A 136 -2.74 21.89 -1.92
CA GLY A 136 -2.38 23.26 -1.54
C GLY A 136 -2.74 23.63 -0.11
N ALA A 137 -2.98 24.92 0.15
CA ALA A 137 -3.19 25.43 1.51
C ALA A 137 -4.57 25.08 2.09
N TYR A 138 -4.57 24.73 3.37
CA TYR A 138 -5.72 24.46 4.21
C TYR A 138 -5.56 25.20 5.55
N SER A 139 -6.67 25.70 6.08
CA SER A 139 -6.79 25.99 7.52
C SER A 139 -7.18 24.72 8.24
N TRP A 140 -6.76 24.54 9.48
CA TRP A 140 -7.19 23.40 10.28
C TRP A 140 -7.60 23.82 11.69
N VAL A 141 -8.59 23.11 12.23
CA VAL A 141 -9.07 23.28 13.59
C VAL A 141 -9.22 21.90 14.22
N SER A 142 -8.68 21.76 15.43
CA SER A 142 -8.77 20.56 16.24
C SER A 142 -9.70 20.80 17.42
N THR A 143 -10.53 19.80 17.74
CA THR A 143 -11.39 19.79 18.94
C THR A 143 -10.60 19.71 20.25
N ALA A 144 -9.28 19.52 20.20
CA ALA A 144 -8.39 19.71 21.33
C ALA A 144 -8.03 21.19 21.59
N GLY A 145 -8.57 22.14 20.81
CA GLY A 145 -8.42 23.58 21.01
C GLY A 145 -7.24 24.22 20.26
N TYR A 146 -6.72 23.52 19.24
CA TYR A 146 -5.62 24.00 18.39
C TYR A 146 -6.15 24.39 17.02
N ALA A 147 -5.49 25.35 16.38
CA ALA A 147 -5.78 25.74 15.01
C ALA A 147 -4.52 26.26 14.32
N GLY A 148 -4.52 26.23 12.99
CA GLY A 148 -3.41 26.72 12.19
C GLY A 148 -3.65 26.59 10.71
N THR A 149 -2.57 26.61 9.94
CA THR A 149 -2.58 26.31 8.51
C THR A 149 -1.59 25.19 8.20
N ALA A 150 -1.85 24.47 7.12
CA ALA A 150 -0.99 23.43 6.60
C ALA A 150 -1.19 23.32 5.08
N ASN A 151 -0.20 22.76 4.37
CA ASN A 151 -0.38 22.39 2.97
C ASN A 151 -0.63 20.89 2.90
N ILE A 152 -1.60 20.50 2.08
CA ILE A 152 -1.78 19.11 1.64
C ILE A 152 -1.13 18.98 0.27
N THR A 153 -0.23 18.01 0.10
CA THR A 153 0.50 17.77 -1.14
C THR A 153 0.27 16.36 -1.62
N GLU A 154 0.03 16.17 -2.90
CA GLU A 154 0.02 14.83 -3.52
C GLU A 154 1.48 14.42 -3.79
N ILE A 155 1.92 13.32 -3.19
CA ILE A 155 3.31 12.82 -3.27
C ILE A 155 3.44 11.61 -4.20
N ALA A 156 2.34 10.91 -4.42
CA ALA A 156 2.16 9.91 -5.45
C ALA A 156 0.67 9.89 -5.82
N THR A 157 0.31 9.20 -6.90
CA THR A 157 -1.08 9.07 -7.34
C THR A 157 -2.01 8.71 -6.19
N ASN A 158 -3.03 9.56 -5.95
CA ASN A 158 -4.01 9.38 -4.86
C ASN A 158 -3.39 9.27 -3.46
N THR A 159 -2.12 9.64 -3.30
CA THR A 159 -1.36 9.55 -2.06
C THR A 159 -0.92 10.94 -1.66
N PHE A 160 -1.36 11.36 -0.48
CA PHE A 160 -1.23 12.71 0.02
C PHE A 160 -0.40 12.76 1.29
N GLU A 161 0.24 13.90 1.48
CA GLU A 161 1.00 14.23 2.66
C GLU A 161 0.46 15.54 3.26
N VAL A 162 0.35 15.56 4.59
CA VAL A 162 0.00 16.74 5.37
C VAL A 162 0.81 16.78 6.66
N PRO A 163 1.30 17.96 7.09
CA PRO A 163 1.92 18.10 8.40
C PRO A 163 0.96 17.74 9.55
N PHE A 164 1.46 16.98 10.52
CA PHE A 164 0.75 16.76 11.78
C PHE A 164 0.50 18.11 12.47
N PRO A 165 -0.75 18.41 12.86
CA PRO A 165 -1.12 19.70 13.42
C PRO A 165 -0.26 20.11 14.61
N GLY A 166 0.45 21.23 14.49
CA GLY A 166 1.15 21.89 15.60
C GLY A 166 2.22 21.04 16.30
N VAL A 167 2.78 20.01 15.65
CA VAL A 167 3.94 19.27 16.17
C VAL A 167 5.06 19.32 15.14
N SER A 168 6.27 19.55 15.62
CA SER A 168 7.48 19.63 14.82
C SER A 168 8.63 18.94 15.57
N SER A 169 9.55 18.31 14.83
CA SER A 169 10.80 17.77 15.34
C SER A 169 11.97 18.48 14.69
N GLY A 170 12.95 18.95 15.46
CA GLY A 170 14.09 19.72 14.93
C GLY A 170 13.68 21.01 14.20
N GLY A 171 12.49 21.55 14.47
CA GLY A 171 11.93 22.71 13.78
C GLY A 171 11.27 22.40 12.43
N GLN A 172 11.21 21.13 12.02
CA GLN A 172 10.48 20.69 10.83
C GLN A 172 9.13 20.07 11.21
N PRO A 173 8.03 20.39 10.51
CA PRO A 173 6.76 19.71 10.70
C PRO A 173 6.90 18.21 10.44
N ILE A 174 6.12 17.40 11.15
CA ILE A 174 6.14 15.94 10.95
C ILE A 174 5.14 15.60 9.85
N PRO A 175 5.55 15.03 8.70
CA PRO A 175 4.62 14.65 7.65
C PRO A 175 3.81 13.41 8.07
N MET A 176 2.53 13.45 7.75
CA MET A 176 1.60 12.31 7.80
C MET A 176 1.14 12.01 6.39
N GLN A 177 1.18 10.73 6.02
CA GLN A 177 0.76 10.24 4.72
C GLN A 177 -0.53 9.44 4.81
N PHE A 178 -1.39 9.65 3.82
CA PHE A 178 -2.63 8.92 3.65
C PHE A 178 -2.93 8.80 2.16
N ASN A 179 -3.72 7.81 1.76
CA ASN A 179 -4.25 7.73 0.41
C ASN A 179 -5.75 8.01 0.37
N ASP A 180 -6.26 8.30 -0.81
CA ASP A 180 -7.68 8.37 -1.16
C ASP A 180 -7.92 7.46 -2.37
N ILE A 181 -8.40 6.24 -2.13
CA ILE A 181 -8.73 5.30 -3.19
C ILE A 181 -10.25 5.25 -3.32
N CYS A 182 -10.77 5.97 -4.30
CA CYS A 182 -12.21 6.02 -4.63
C CYS A 182 -13.08 6.53 -3.49
N GLY A 183 -12.60 7.51 -2.73
CA GLY A 183 -13.28 8.02 -1.54
C GLY A 183 -13.00 7.21 -0.28
N GLU A 184 -12.28 6.09 -0.37
CA GLU A 184 -11.75 5.37 0.78
C GLU A 184 -10.39 5.94 1.18
N PHE A 185 -10.37 6.65 2.30
CA PHE A 185 -9.13 7.21 2.83
C PHE A 185 -8.46 6.24 3.81
N THR A 186 -7.21 5.87 3.53
CA THR A 186 -6.41 5.04 4.44
C THR A 186 -5.17 5.78 4.90
N HIS A 187 -4.94 5.74 6.21
CA HIS A 187 -3.70 6.22 6.79
C HIS A 187 -2.55 5.28 6.46
N LEU A 188 -1.46 5.79 5.86
CA LEU A 188 -0.33 4.97 5.39
C LEU A 188 0.84 4.94 6.38
N GLY A 189 1.14 6.06 7.04
CA GLY A 189 2.30 6.16 7.92
C GLY A 189 2.81 7.60 8.05
N TRP A 190 3.69 7.82 9.04
CA TRP A 190 4.28 9.13 9.36
C TRP A 190 5.80 8.96 9.44
N ASP A 191 6.57 10.01 9.21
CA ASP A 191 8.03 9.99 9.45
C ASP A 191 8.43 9.77 10.93
N PHE A 192 7.44 9.74 11.85
CA PHE A 192 7.63 9.42 13.26
C PHE A 192 7.50 7.92 13.59
N SER A 193 7.05 7.09 12.65
CA SER A 193 6.59 5.71 12.91
C SER A 193 7.63 4.77 13.47
N ASP A 194 8.92 5.05 13.24
CA ASP A 194 10.02 4.18 13.71
C ASP A 194 10.27 4.31 15.22
N THR A 195 9.80 5.39 15.84
CA THR A 195 9.97 5.65 17.28
C THR A 195 8.64 5.71 18.02
N TYR A 196 7.57 6.13 17.35
CA TYR A 196 6.27 6.36 17.96
C TYR A 196 5.15 5.76 17.10
N LEU A 197 4.23 5.04 17.74
CA LEU A 197 3.00 4.63 17.10
C LEU A 197 2.16 5.87 16.82
N CYS A 198 1.67 5.96 15.61
CA CYS A 198 0.85 7.05 15.13
C CYS A 198 -0.47 6.50 14.60
N SER A 199 -1.57 7.18 14.90
CA SER A 199 -2.92 6.75 14.55
C SER A 199 -3.70 7.90 13.93
N ALA A 200 -4.25 7.65 12.75
CA ALA A 200 -5.28 8.46 12.14
C ALA A 200 -6.46 7.54 11.79
N SER A 201 -7.69 7.96 12.07
CA SER A 201 -8.87 7.14 11.77
C SER A 201 -10.05 7.97 11.27
N ASN A 202 -10.95 7.30 10.55
CA ASN A 202 -12.17 7.86 9.95
C ASN A 202 -11.84 9.15 9.19
N ILE A 203 -10.92 9.01 8.23
CA ILE A 203 -10.54 10.11 7.35
C ILE A 203 -11.66 10.27 6.32
N THR A 204 -12.22 11.47 6.18
CA THR A 204 -13.32 11.73 5.24
C THR A 204 -13.15 13.06 4.53
N TRP A 205 -13.39 13.08 3.22
CA TRP A 205 -13.50 14.31 2.43
C TRP A 205 -14.97 14.63 2.16
N ASP A 206 -15.37 15.86 2.45
CA ASP A 206 -16.65 16.44 2.06
C ASP A 206 -16.39 17.52 1.00
N SER A 207 -16.79 17.23 -0.24
CA SER A 207 -16.60 18.13 -1.37
C SER A 207 -17.50 19.38 -1.34
N ASP A 208 -18.65 19.29 -0.67
CA ASP A 208 -19.59 20.42 -0.57
C ASP A 208 -19.07 21.46 0.43
N LEU A 209 -18.46 20.98 1.52
CA LEU A 209 -17.85 21.82 2.55
C LEU A 209 -16.38 22.14 2.29
N ASN A 210 -15.74 21.46 1.33
CA ASN A 210 -14.30 21.48 1.10
C ASN A 210 -13.50 21.17 2.37
N THR A 211 -13.93 20.14 3.10
CA THR A 211 -13.33 19.76 4.38
C THR A 211 -12.81 18.33 4.38
N LEU A 212 -11.54 18.16 4.78
CA LEU A 212 -10.95 16.87 5.13
C LEU A 212 -10.97 16.72 6.65
N THR A 213 -11.62 15.67 7.15
CA THR A 213 -11.73 15.40 8.58
C THR A 213 -10.95 14.16 8.94
N PHE A 214 -10.20 14.24 10.04
CA PHE A 214 -9.64 13.11 10.75
C PHE A 214 -10.37 13.02 12.09
N GLU A 215 -11.17 11.99 12.36
CA GLU A 215 -11.89 11.91 13.64
C GLU A 215 -10.97 11.66 14.83
N GLU A 216 -9.91 10.90 14.61
CA GLU A 216 -8.85 10.68 15.57
C GLU A 216 -7.51 10.96 14.92
N LEU A 217 -6.66 11.69 15.64
CA LEU A 217 -5.29 11.96 15.24
C LEU A 217 -4.38 11.96 16.48
N ARG A 218 -3.64 10.86 16.67
CA ARG A 218 -2.88 10.59 17.90
C ARG A 218 -1.45 10.11 17.64
N VAL A 219 -0.55 10.52 18.53
CA VAL A 219 0.80 9.96 18.70
C VAL A 219 0.88 9.31 20.06
N TYR A 220 1.46 8.12 20.17
CA TYR A 220 1.71 7.43 21.42
C TYR A 220 3.19 7.61 21.85
N ASN A 221 3.52 7.51 23.14
CA ASN A 221 4.90 7.65 23.67
C ASN A 221 5.83 6.46 23.33
N GLY A 222 5.46 5.62 22.38
CA GLY A 222 6.22 4.45 21.94
C GLY A 222 5.44 3.70 20.86
N LEU A 223 5.92 2.52 20.48
CA LEU A 223 5.37 1.73 19.36
C LEU A 223 4.07 0.97 19.69
N THR A 224 3.48 1.18 20.86
CA THR A 224 2.25 0.49 21.27
C THR A 224 1.27 1.47 21.89
N VAL A 225 -0.02 1.17 21.77
CA VAL A 225 -1.10 1.94 22.42
C VAL A 225 -0.90 2.00 23.95
N GLY A 226 -0.34 0.93 24.54
CA GLY A 226 -0.06 0.84 25.97
C GLY A 226 1.01 1.81 26.49
N SER A 227 1.80 2.42 25.59
CA SER A 227 2.78 3.46 25.96
C SER A 227 2.12 4.78 26.37
N GLY A 228 0.81 4.92 26.19
CA GLY A 228 0.06 6.13 26.49
C GLY A 228 0.19 7.19 25.39
N VAL A 229 -0.78 8.10 25.34
CA VAL A 229 -0.84 9.13 24.30
C VAL A 229 0.16 10.25 24.60
N PHE A 230 1.00 10.58 23.61
CA PHE A 230 1.92 11.71 23.63
C PHE A 230 1.25 12.99 23.11
N PHE A 231 0.65 12.92 21.92
CA PHE A 231 -0.13 14.01 21.34
C PHE A 231 -1.52 13.51 20.96
N ASP A 232 -2.55 14.25 21.38
CA ASP A 232 -3.93 14.00 20.98
C ASP A 232 -4.51 15.25 20.34
N ARG A 233 -4.71 15.22 19.02
CA ARG A 233 -5.42 16.29 18.30
C ARG A 233 -6.90 15.99 18.16
N LYS A 234 -7.38 14.83 18.67
CA LYS A 234 -8.78 14.42 18.57
C LYS A 234 -9.29 14.60 17.13
N THR A 235 -10.56 14.99 16.98
CA THR A 235 -11.10 15.36 15.68
C THR A 235 -10.42 16.63 15.18
N THR A 236 -9.81 16.54 14.00
CA THR A 236 -9.16 17.65 13.30
C THR A 236 -9.79 17.80 11.93
N VAL A 237 -10.27 19.01 11.63
CA VAL A 237 -10.90 19.36 10.36
C VAL A 237 -9.98 20.32 9.63
N TYR A 238 -9.62 19.98 8.41
CA TYR A 238 -8.89 20.82 7.47
C TYR A 238 -9.89 21.40 6.47
N THR A 239 -10.01 22.72 6.39
CA THR A 239 -10.86 23.43 5.41
C THR A 239 -9.98 24.08 4.35
N LYS A 240 -10.28 23.81 3.09
CA LYS A 240 -9.55 24.36 1.94
C LYS A 240 -9.60 25.89 1.93
N LEU A 241 -8.45 26.52 1.68
CA LEU A 241 -8.31 27.98 1.53
C LEU A 241 -8.39 28.42 0.06
#